data_AF-V4QYJ8-F1
#
_entry.id   AF-V4QYJ8-F1
#
_cell.length_a   1.000
_cell.length_b   1.000
_cell.length_c   1.000
_cell.angle_alpha   90.00
_cell.angle_beta   90.00
_cell.angle_gamma   90.00
#
_symmetry.space_group_name_H-M   'P 1'
#
loop_
_entity.id
_entity.type
_entity.pdbx_description
1 polymer ?
#
loop_
_entity_poly.entity_id
_entity_poly.type
_entity_poly.pdbx_seq_one_letter_code
_entity_poly.pdbx_strand_id
1 'polypeptide(L)'
;MIARFGGAAFLAALLALPCAAAAETVTLGLDEAEVLRLDQPANTIIVGNPAIADALVQSPQLLVVTGKSYGATNLIVLDAAGEKVGEYALQVGAEARTTVTVQRGPSRYSYSCTPNCNGMLTPGTQKDDFDTLQQQFEGRIGLSRGQMAQ
;
A
#
# COMPACT_ATOMS: atom_id res chain seq x y z
N MET A 1 -14.94 51.98 -58.40
CA MET A 1 -14.72 50.52 -58.34
C MET A 1 -14.71 50.14 -56.87
N ILE A 2 -15.66 49.30 -56.44
CA ILE A 2 -15.95 48.92 -55.06
C ILE A 2 -15.04 47.74 -54.67
N ALA A 3 -14.40 47.77 -53.50
CA ALA A 3 -14.02 46.54 -52.79
C ALA A 3 -14.04 46.79 -51.27
N ARG A 4 -15.07 46.25 -50.64
CA ARG A 4 -15.27 46.13 -49.19
C ARG A 4 -14.56 44.86 -48.74
N PHE A 5 -13.76 44.92 -47.67
CA PHE A 5 -13.39 43.77 -46.84
C PHE A 5 -13.57 44.25 -45.39
N GLY A 6 -14.58 43.86 -44.63
CA GLY A 6 -15.19 42.53 -44.52
C GLY A 6 -14.43 41.79 -43.42
N GLY A 7 -14.84 42.00 -42.17
CA GLY A 7 -14.11 41.57 -40.98
C GLY A 7 -14.01 40.05 -40.82
N ALA A 8 -13.05 39.64 -40.00
CA ALA A 8 -13.06 38.35 -39.32
C ALA A 8 -12.30 38.52 -37.99
N ALA A 9 -13.06 38.72 -36.91
CA ALA A 9 -12.54 38.62 -35.56
C ALA A 9 -12.18 37.15 -35.30
N PHE A 10 -10.89 36.84 -35.28
CA PHE A 10 -10.38 35.54 -34.86
C PHE A 10 -10.43 35.45 -33.33
N LEU A 11 -11.52 34.90 -32.79
CA LEU A 11 -11.60 34.49 -31.38
C LEU A 11 -10.73 33.23 -31.21
N ALA A 12 -9.53 33.39 -30.65
CA ALA A 12 -8.69 32.28 -30.21
C ALA A 12 -9.23 31.73 -28.88
N ALA A 13 -10.04 30.67 -28.94
CA ALA A 13 -10.45 29.91 -27.76
C ALA A 13 -9.27 29.04 -27.30
N LEU A 14 -8.56 29.47 -26.25
CA LEU A 14 -7.61 28.63 -25.52
C LEU A 14 -8.40 27.55 -24.77
N LEU A 15 -8.34 26.31 -25.27
CA LEU A 15 -8.85 25.13 -24.58
C LEU A 15 -8.00 24.86 -23.35
N ALA A 16 -8.53 25.14 -22.16
CA ALA A 16 -7.98 24.67 -20.90
C ALA A 16 -8.14 23.15 -20.84
N LEU A 17 -7.05 22.42 -21.03
CA LEU A 17 -7.00 20.98 -20.78
C LEU A 17 -7.07 20.74 -19.27
N PRO A 18 -8.04 19.96 -18.75
CA PRO A 18 -8.03 19.57 -17.35
C PRO A 18 -6.83 18.65 -17.10
N CYS A 19 -5.93 19.06 -16.21
CA CYS A 19 -4.86 18.23 -15.69
C CYS A 19 -5.51 17.19 -14.77
N ALA A 20 -5.65 15.94 -15.22
CA ALA A 20 -6.05 14.85 -14.35
C ALA A 20 -4.94 14.65 -13.31
N ALA A 21 -5.25 14.88 -12.03
CA ALA A 21 -4.36 14.55 -10.94
C ALA A 21 -4.05 13.04 -10.98
N ALA A 22 -2.80 12.69 -11.27
CA ALA A 22 -2.37 11.30 -11.23
C ALA A 22 -2.40 10.80 -9.78
N ALA A 23 -2.88 9.57 -9.56
CA ALA A 23 -2.82 8.93 -8.25
C ALA A 23 -1.35 8.76 -7.83
N GLU A 24 -1.02 9.20 -6.62
CA GLU A 24 0.33 9.08 -6.08
C GLU A 24 0.61 7.59 -5.78
N THR A 25 1.76 7.09 -6.22
CA THR A 25 2.13 5.68 -6.00
C THR A 25 3.01 5.57 -4.77
N VAL A 26 2.56 4.77 -3.79
CA VAL A 26 3.27 4.48 -2.55
C VAL A 26 3.75 3.03 -2.59
N THR A 27 5.06 2.83 -2.40
CA THR A 27 5.65 1.49 -2.34
C THR A 27 5.84 1.09 -0.89
N LEU A 28 5.23 -0.02 -0.48
CA LEU A 28 5.27 -0.53 0.88
C LEU A 28 6.09 -1.82 0.92
N GLY A 29 6.90 -1.98 1.97
CA GLY A 29 7.47 -3.27 2.33
C GLY A 29 6.40 -4.20 2.89
N LEU A 30 6.49 -5.50 2.56
CA LEU A 30 5.71 -6.53 3.25
C LEU A 30 6.02 -6.49 4.75
N ASP A 31 4.98 -6.48 5.58
CA ASP A 31 5.05 -6.37 7.04
C ASP A 31 5.68 -5.06 7.56
N GLU A 32 5.84 -4.06 6.68
CA GLU A 32 6.35 -2.73 7.02
C GLU A 32 5.23 -1.69 7.02
N ALA A 33 5.36 -0.67 7.87
CA ALA A 33 4.47 0.47 7.93
C ALA A 33 5.17 1.75 7.46
N GLU A 34 4.51 2.50 6.57
CA GLU A 34 4.89 3.85 6.19
C GLU A 34 3.95 4.90 6.78
N VAL A 35 4.50 6.08 7.05
CA VAL A 35 3.72 7.25 7.48
C VAL A 35 3.40 8.11 6.27
N LEU A 36 2.12 8.19 5.94
CA LEU A 36 1.60 9.04 4.88
C LEU A 36 1.05 10.34 5.48
N ARG A 37 1.48 11.47 4.92
CA ARG A 37 1.02 12.81 5.31
C ARG A 37 0.07 13.33 4.24
N LEU A 38 -1.11 13.77 4.66
CA LEU A 38 -2.13 14.27 3.76
C LEU A 38 -2.07 15.80 3.69
N ASP A 39 -2.34 16.35 2.51
CA ASP A 39 -2.45 17.80 2.31
C ASP A 39 -3.71 18.40 2.97
N GLN A 40 -4.75 17.58 3.14
CA GLN A 40 -6.05 17.95 3.70
C GLN A 40 -6.50 16.93 4.76
N PRO A 41 -7.30 17.35 5.75
CA PRO A 41 -7.78 16.44 6.78
C PRO A 41 -8.72 15.37 6.22
N ALA A 42 -8.39 14.10 6.48
CA ALA A 42 -9.24 12.95 6.23
C ALA A 42 -10.32 12.81 7.28
N ASN A 43 -11.54 12.54 6.83
CA ASN A 43 -12.65 12.11 7.68
C ASN A 43 -12.95 10.62 7.49
N THR A 44 -12.79 10.10 6.28
CA THR A 44 -13.03 8.68 5.97
C THR A 44 -11.92 8.15 5.09
N ILE A 45 -11.41 6.97 5.46
CA ILE A 45 -10.39 6.24 4.70
C ILE A 45 -11.02 4.94 4.19
N ILE A 46 -10.82 4.67 2.91
CA ILE A 46 -11.28 3.45 2.26
C ILE A 46 -10.07 2.76 1.67
N VAL A 47 -9.84 1.52 2.09
CA VAL A 47 -8.80 0.66 1.52
C VAL A 47 -9.46 -0.33 0.57
N GLY A 48 -8.97 -0.39 -0.67
CA GLY A 48 -9.54 -1.27 -1.69
C GLY A 48 -9.51 -2.74 -1.28
N ASN A 49 -8.35 -3.24 -0.83
CA ASN A 49 -8.19 -4.59 -0.31
C ASN A 49 -7.39 -4.63 1.02
N PRO A 50 -8.07 -4.75 2.18
CA PRO A 50 -7.45 -4.87 3.51
C PRO A 50 -6.55 -6.09 3.74
N ALA A 51 -6.58 -7.08 2.84
CA ALA A 51 -5.69 -8.23 2.87
C ALA A 51 -4.31 -7.92 2.26
N ILE A 52 -4.21 -6.91 1.40
CA ILE A 52 -2.96 -6.47 0.76
C ILE A 52 -2.29 -5.40 1.61
N ALA A 53 -3.03 -4.36 2.00
CA ALA A 53 -2.54 -3.29 2.85
C ALA A 53 -3.64 -2.83 3.80
N ASP A 54 -3.28 -2.20 4.91
CA ASP A 54 -4.21 -1.61 5.87
C ASP A 54 -3.76 -0.21 6.26
N ALA A 55 -4.66 0.64 6.76
CA ALA A 55 -4.34 2.00 7.13
C ALA A 55 -5.02 2.40 8.44
N LEU A 56 -4.24 3.00 9.33
CA LEU A 56 -4.69 3.52 10.61
C LEU A 56 -4.56 5.04 10.63
N VAL A 57 -5.67 5.72 10.95
CA VAL A 57 -5.68 7.17 11.13
C VAL A 57 -5.12 7.51 12.51
N GLN A 58 -3.97 8.18 12.56
CA GLN A 58 -3.37 8.67 13.81
C GLN A 58 -3.84 10.10 14.12
N SER A 59 -4.01 10.93 13.09
CA SER A 59 -4.58 12.27 13.17
C SER A 59 -5.26 12.61 11.84
N PRO A 60 -6.03 13.71 11.74
CA PRO A 60 -6.71 14.07 10.50
C PRO A 60 -5.79 14.13 9.27
N GLN A 61 -4.50 14.40 9.43
CA GLN A 61 -3.55 14.53 8.31
C GLN A 61 -2.43 13.48 8.33
N LEU A 62 -2.48 12.51 9.26
CA LEU A 62 -1.43 11.51 9.42
C LEU A 62 -2.03 10.11 9.42
N LEU A 63 -1.66 9.35 8.41
CA LEU A 63 -2.01 7.95 8.24
C LEU A 63 -0.78 7.08 8.44
N VAL A 64 -0.95 5.93 9.09
CA VAL A 64 0.04 4.86 9.11
C VAL A 64 -0.49 3.76 8.23
N VAL A 65 0.20 3.48 7.12
CA VAL A 65 -0.21 2.48 6.13
C VAL A 65 0.73 1.28 6.23
N THR A 66 0.19 0.09 6.38
CA THR A 66 0.96 -1.15 6.57
C THR A 66 0.74 -2.11 5.41
N GLY A 67 1.82 -2.60 4.81
CA GLY A 67 1.78 -3.69 3.83
C GLY A 67 1.58 -5.03 4.53
N LYS A 68 0.58 -5.82 4.12
CA LYS A 68 0.22 -7.12 4.74
C LYS A 68 0.43 -8.31 3.81
N SER A 69 0.28 -8.11 2.51
CA SER A 69 0.50 -9.16 1.51
C SER A 69 0.95 -8.54 0.20
N TYR A 70 1.70 -9.31 -0.59
CA TYR A 70 2.13 -8.90 -1.92
C TYR A 70 0.93 -8.55 -2.81
N GLY A 71 1.04 -7.44 -3.54
CA GLY A 71 0.04 -7.05 -4.52
C GLY A 71 -0.04 -5.55 -4.72
N ALA A 72 -1.05 -5.15 -5.49
CA ALA A 72 -1.41 -3.76 -5.69
C ALA A 72 -2.85 -3.53 -5.21
N THR A 73 -3.07 -2.43 -4.51
CA THR A 73 -4.38 -1.93 -4.09
C THR A 73 -4.37 -0.41 -4.14
N ASN A 74 -5.46 0.24 -3.75
CA ASN A 74 -5.50 1.67 -3.56
C ASN A 74 -6.04 2.04 -2.17
N LEU A 75 -5.79 3.28 -1.79
CA LEU A 75 -6.32 3.96 -0.61
C LEU A 75 -7.00 5.24 -1.08
N ILE A 76 -8.26 5.43 -0.69
CA ILE A 76 -9.06 6.61 -1.02
C ILE A 76 -9.32 7.39 0.26
N VAL A 77 -9.11 8.70 0.18
CA VAL A 77 -9.31 9.63 1.28
C VAL A 77 -10.50 10.52 0.96
N LEU A 78 -11.47 10.57 1.87
CA LEU A 78 -12.63 11.44 1.78
C LEU A 78 -12.64 12.46 2.93
N ASP A 79 -13.15 13.65 2.65
CA ASP A 79 -13.42 14.68 3.65
C ASP A 79 -14.77 14.47 4.39
N ALA A 80 -15.15 15.43 5.22
CA ALA A 80 -16.40 15.39 5.98
C ALA A 80 -17.66 15.53 5.12
N ALA A 81 -17.55 16.07 3.90
CA ALA A 81 -18.64 16.14 2.93
C ALA A 81 -18.77 14.86 2.09
N GLY A 82 -17.82 13.94 2.21
CA GLY A 82 -17.74 12.72 1.40
C GLY A 82 -17.09 12.93 0.04
N GLU A 83 -16.46 14.09 -0.19
CA GLU A 83 -15.73 14.36 -1.43
C GLU A 83 -14.34 13.73 -1.38
N LYS A 84 -13.88 13.22 -2.54
CA LYS A 84 -12.55 12.59 -2.65
C LYS A 84 -11.47 13.67 -2.63
N VAL A 85 -10.70 13.71 -1.55
CA VAL A 85 -9.58 14.64 -1.38
C VAL A 85 -8.23 14.03 -1.77
N GLY A 86 -8.13 12.71 -1.85
CA GLY A 86 -6.90 12.03 -2.25
C GLY A 86 -7.12 10.58 -2.67
N GLU A 87 -6.22 10.09 -3.51
CA GLU A 87 -6.15 8.69 -3.91
C GLU A 87 -4.69 8.27 -4.09
N TYR A 88 -4.34 7.15 -3.46
CA TYR A 88 -2.99 6.58 -3.45
C TYR A 88 -3.02 5.16 -4.01
N ALA A 89 -2.16 4.87 -4.98
CA ALA A 89 -1.92 3.52 -5.45
C ALA A 89 -0.87 2.86 -4.55
N LEU A 90 -1.24 1.80 -3.84
CA LEU A 90 -0.33 1.06 -2.95
C LEU A 90 0.24 -0.15 -3.68
N GLN A 91 1.56 -0.29 -3.68
CA GLN A 91 2.26 -1.50 -4.16
C GLN A 91 3.04 -2.12 -3.02
N VAL A 92 2.69 -3.35 -2.65
CA VAL A 92 3.35 -4.09 -1.56
C VAL A 92 4.32 -5.10 -2.15
N GLY A 93 5.60 -4.94 -1.82
CA GLY A 93 6.71 -5.73 -2.35
C GLY A 93 7.57 -6.36 -1.27
N ALA A 94 8.56 -7.13 -1.70
CA ALA A 94 9.52 -7.72 -0.77
C ALA A 94 10.45 -6.61 -0.27
N GLU A 95 10.60 -6.49 1.05
CA GLU A 95 11.58 -5.58 1.60
C GLU A 95 12.99 -6.10 1.28
N ALA A 96 13.75 -5.33 0.49
CA ALA A 96 15.02 -5.78 -0.06
C ALA A 96 16.19 -5.84 0.94
N ARG A 97 16.02 -5.30 2.16
CA ARG A 97 17.18 -5.00 3.03
C ARG A 97 17.69 -6.22 3.82
N THR A 98 16.82 -7.13 4.23
CA THR A 98 17.20 -8.29 5.07
C THR A 98 16.52 -9.61 4.71
N THR A 99 15.64 -9.61 3.70
CA THR A 99 14.88 -10.80 3.28
C THR A 99 15.51 -11.47 2.07
N VAL A 100 15.76 -12.78 2.18
CA VAL A 100 16.24 -13.62 1.09
C VAL A 100 15.15 -14.58 0.66
N THR A 101 14.87 -14.63 -0.65
CA THR A 101 13.97 -15.62 -1.24
C THR A 101 14.80 -16.64 -2.03
N VAL A 102 14.66 -17.93 -1.71
CA VAL A 102 15.27 -19.03 -2.46
C VAL A 102 14.19 -19.71 -3.30
N GLN A 103 14.42 -19.83 -4.61
CA GLN A 103 13.53 -20.52 -5.53
C GLN A 103 14.16 -21.86 -5.93
N ARG A 104 13.48 -22.97 -5.62
CA ARG A 104 13.91 -24.34 -5.97
C ARG A 104 12.79 -25.05 -6.71
N GLY A 105 12.81 -24.96 -8.03
CA GLY A 105 11.73 -25.47 -8.88
C GLY A 105 10.42 -24.72 -8.57
N PRO A 106 9.31 -25.41 -8.26
CA PRO A 106 8.06 -24.75 -7.89
C PRO A 106 8.04 -24.25 -6.43
N SER A 107 9.04 -24.61 -5.61
CA SER A 107 9.08 -24.28 -4.19
C SER A 107 9.80 -22.96 -3.95
N ARG A 108 9.12 -22.03 -3.27
CA ARG A 108 9.66 -20.76 -2.80
C ARG A 108 9.92 -20.84 -1.30
N TYR A 109 11.10 -20.41 -0.85
CA TYR A 109 11.46 -20.32 0.56
C TYR A 109 11.81 -18.87 0.89
N SER A 110 11.36 -18.37 2.03
CA SER A 110 11.72 -17.03 2.51
C SER A 110 12.48 -17.11 3.83
N TYR A 111 13.51 -16.26 3.94
CA TYR A 111 14.37 -16.17 5.11
C TYR A 111 14.62 -14.70 5.49
N SER A 112 14.68 -14.41 6.79
CA SER A 112 15.21 -13.16 7.32
C SER A 112 16.65 -13.39 7.77
N CYS A 113 17.60 -12.64 7.20
CA CYS A 113 19.04 -12.84 7.38
C CYS A 113 19.66 -11.65 8.12
N THR A 114 19.75 -11.75 9.44
CA THR A 114 20.41 -10.73 10.28
C THR A 114 21.06 -11.37 11.52
N PRO A 115 22.38 -11.67 11.55
CA PRO A 115 23.32 -11.96 10.45
C PRO A 115 23.19 -13.41 9.91
N ASN A 116 22.52 -14.30 10.67
CA ASN A 116 22.19 -15.65 10.23
C ASN A 116 20.77 -15.69 9.66
N CYS A 117 20.52 -16.59 8.71
CA CYS A 117 19.22 -16.73 8.06
C CYS A 117 18.30 -17.64 8.86
N ASN A 118 17.15 -17.10 9.26
CA ASN A 118 16.07 -17.85 9.90
C ASN A 118 14.85 -17.86 8.97
N GLY A 119 14.11 -18.98 8.95
CA GLY A 119 12.88 -19.09 8.15
C GLY A 119 11.86 -18.06 8.58
N MET A 120 11.22 -17.39 7.62
CA MET A 120 10.15 -16.43 7.87
C MET A 120 8.83 -16.92 7.28
N LEU A 121 7.74 -16.61 7.97
CA LEU A 121 6.39 -16.92 7.52
C LEU A 121 5.93 -15.82 6.57
N THR A 122 6.00 -16.06 5.26
CA THR A 122 5.53 -15.11 4.24
C THR A 122 4.52 -15.73 3.29
N PRO A 123 3.58 -14.92 2.77
CA PRO A 123 2.72 -15.35 1.68
C PRO A 123 3.54 -15.84 0.48
N GLY A 124 3.24 -17.06 0.02
CA GLY A 124 3.88 -17.68 -1.14
C GLY A 124 5.10 -18.55 -0.83
N THR A 125 5.49 -18.75 0.43
CA THR A 125 6.47 -19.80 0.83
C THR A 125 5.87 -21.21 0.64
N GLN A 126 6.71 -22.24 0.46
CA GLN A 126 6.28 -23.63 0.34
C GLN A 126 5.35 -24.02 1.48
N LYS A 127 4.26 -24.71 1.15
CA LYS A 127 3.20 -25.11 2.08
C LYS A 127 3.71 -25.82 3.34
N ASP A 128 4.53 -26.85 3.20
CA ASP A 128 4.97 -27.67 4.34
C ASP A 128 5.78 -26.85 5.36
N ASP A 129 6.63 -25.96 4.86
CA ASP A 129 7.44 -25.06 5.68
C ASP A 129 6.58 -23.97 6.33
N PHE A 130 5.61 -23.42 5.58
CA PHE A 130 4.65 -22.44 6.10
C PHE A 130 3.83 -23.04 7.25
N ASP A 131 3.25 -24.22 7.05
CA ASP A 131 2.42 -24.91 8.05
C ASP A 131 3.25 -25.25 9.31
N THR A 132 4.49 -25.71 9.13
CA THR A 132 5.41 -26.03 10.23
C THR A 132 5.76 -24.79 11.05
N LEU A 133 6.17 -23.70 10.38
CA LEU A 133 6.50 -22.44 11.05
C LEU A 133 5.28 -21.87 11.77
N GLN A 134 4.10 -21.88 11.14
CA GLN A 134 2.85 -21.43 11.76
C GLN A 134 2.56 -22.20 13.07
N GLN A 135 2.65 -23.54 13.05
CA GLN A 135 2.45 -24.36 14.25
C GLN A 135 3.46 -24.04 15.36
N GLN A 136 4.72 -23.77 15.01
CA GLN A 136 5.74 -23.37 15.97
C GLN A 136 5.41 -22.00 16.59
N PHE A 137 4.96 -21.03 15.79
CA PHE A 137 4.53 -19.71 16.30
C PHE A 137 3.32 -19.83 17.22
N GLU A 138 2.27 -20.55 16.81
CA GLU A 138 1.07 -20.77 17.62
C GLU A 138 1.39 -21.50 18.92
N GLY A 139 2.25 -22.52 18.87
CA GLY A 139 2.75 -23.22 20.04
C GLY A 139 3.46 -22.29 21.03
N ARG A 140 4.36 -21.41 20.55
CA ARG A 140 5.04 -20.43 21.42
C ARG A 140 4.07 -19.40 22.00
N ILE A 141 3.12 -18.91 21.21
CA ILE A 141 2.07 -17.99 21.71
C ILE A 141 1.25 -18.67 22.80
N GLY A 142 0.87 -19.94 22.62
CA GLY A 142 0.17 -20.73 23.63
C GLY A 142 0.94 -20.85 24.94
N LEU A 143 2.26 -21.08 24.88
CA LEU A 143 3.12 -21.09 26.06
C LEU A 143 3.18 -19.74 26.78
N SER A 144 3.19 -18.62 26.04
CA SER A 144 3.21 -17.28 26.63
C SER A 144 1.89 -16.89 27.31
N ARG A 145 0.75 -17.37 26.78
CA ARG A 145 -0.59 -17.11 27.37
C ARG A 145 -0.80 -17.82 28.70
N GLY A 146 -0.06 -18.90 29.00
CA GLY A 146 -0.10 -19.61 30.28
C GLY A 146 0.48 -18.84 31.48
N GLN A 147 1.15 -17.70 31.27
CA GLN A 147 1.77 -16.91 32.34
C GLN A 147 0.96 -15.66 32.78
N MET A 148 -0.17 -15.36 32.12
CA MET A 148 -1.03 -14.21 32.44
C MET A 148 -2.27 -14.60 33.27
N ALA A 149 -2.27 -15.79 33.88
CA ALA A 149 -3.32 -16.29 34.77
C ALA A 149 -2.75 -16.58 36.16
N GLN A 150 -2.27 -15.53 36.85
CA GLN A 150 -2.12 -15.48 38.30
C GLN A 150 -2.47 -14.07 38.78
#